data_AF-A0A0A2LEZ6-F1
#
_entry.id   AF-A0A0A2LEZ6-F1
#
_cell.length_a   1.000
_cell.length_b   1.000
_cell.length_c   1.000
_cell.angle_alpha   90.00
_cell.angle_beta   90.00
_cell.angle_gamma   90.00
#
_symmetry.space_group_name_H-M   'P 1'
#
loop_
_entity.id
_entity.type
_entity.pdbx_description
1 polymer ?
#
loop_
_entity_poly.entity_id
_entity_poly.type
_entity_poly.pdbx_seq_one_letter_code
_entity_poly.pdbx_strand_id
1 'polypeptide(L)'
;MSKKNLPHIALYVGDWERDCNVLSLEAEMAWLKIIFKMHLSGNEPVYKTSAKGLQILWKCTAGKAAEIIDELSINNICAIEDIRGGYSFTSRRLQREKNISQTRSKAAKKRYNIAEENTTTLNKTAAKVLQNTDIDNDIDNDNDIDIEVEIKTDFDGKEGMGEKPTVVLPYPSAEFARQWQLWKTYRHNEHSQNYQSAESEQAALVQLTNLAQGKQTTAIAILHQSISKGWKGLFEIKPQGNAGKEPASKSKVKYSDDFKRKIAQRLQSG
;
A
#
# COMPACT_ATOMS: atom_id res chain seq x y z
N MET A 1 22.40 17.78 -10.17
CA MET A 1 21.25 17.02 -9.62
C MET A 1 21.51 15.54 -9.86
N SER A 2 21.59 14.73 -8.80
CA SER A 2 21.68 13.28 -8.95
C SER A 2 20.43 12.78 -9.66
N LYS A 3 20.58 12.14 -10.83
CA LYS A 3 19.46 11.51 -11.54
C LYS A 3 18.94 10.41 -10.62
N LYS A 4 17.79 10.62 -9.98
CA LYS A 4 17.11 9.54 -9.28
C LYS A 4 16.74 8.50 -10.32
N ASN A 5 17.25 7.28 -10.19
CA ASN A 5 16.83 6.17 -11.03
C ASN A 5 15.34 5.94 -10.78
N LEU A 6 14.50 6.47 -11.67
CA LEU A 6 13.06 6.25 -11.69
C LEU A 6 12.81 5.22 -12.80
N PRO A 7 12.74 3.92 -12.45
CA PRO A 7 12.65 2.85 -13.45
C PRO A 7 11.26 2.74 -14.09
N HIS A 8 10.25 3.43 -13.55
CA HIS A 8 8.89 3.39 -14.04
C HIS A 8 8.19 4.75 -13.89
N ILE A 9 7.29 5.04 -14.83
CA ILE A 9 6.35 6.15 -14.78
C ILE A 9 4.92 5.59 -14.69
N ALA A 10 4.14 6.08 -13.72
CA ALA A 10 2.74 5.67 -13.56
C ALA A 10 1.85 6.49 -14.49
N LEU A 11 1.43 5.92 -15.62
CA LEU A 11 0.47 6.53 -16.55
C LEU A 11 -0.89 5.84 -16.37
N TYR A 12 -1.93 6.63 -16.03
CA TYR A 12 -3.30 6.12 -15.90
C TYR A 12 -4.06 6.38 -17.19
N VAL A 13 -4.84 5.39 -17.64
CA VAL A 13 -5.64 5.50 -18.86
C VAL A 13 -6.60 6.70 -18.80
N GLY A 14 -7.31 6.89 -17.70
CA GLY A 14 -8.26 8.00 -17.56
C GLY A 14 -7.61 9.40 -17.54
N ASP A 15 -6.33 9.50 -17.16
CA ASP A 15 -5.57 10.75 -17.28
C ASP A 15 -5.16 10.98 -18.74
N TRP A 16 -4.67 9.92 -19.40
CA TRP A 16 -4.28 9.96 -20.80
C TRP A 16 -5.47 10.29 -21.71
N GLU A 17 -6.62 9.64 -21.53
CA GLU A 17 -7.82 9.93 -22.31
C GLU A 17 -8.28 11.39 -22.15
N ARG A 18 -8.09 11.97 -20.96
CA ARG A 18 -8.48 13.35 -20.69
C ARG A 18 -7.50 14.37 -21.29
N ASP A 19 -6.20 14.09 -21.20
CA ASP A 19 -5.16 15.02 -21.63
C ASP A 19 -4.75 14.85 -23.10
N CYS A 20 -4.98 13.67 -23.71
CA CYS A 20 -4.44 13.31 -25.03
C CYS A 20 -5.50 13.07 -26.11
N ASN A 21 -6.71 12.58 -25.81
CA ASN A 21 -7.69 12.26 -26.87
C ASN A 21 -8.20 13.49 -27.64
N VAL A 22 -8.00 14.69 -27.10
CA VAL A 22 -8.39 15.96 -27.73
C VAL A 22 -7.28 16.58 -28.57
N LEU A 23 -6.10 15.94 -28.62
CA LEU A 23 -4.90 16.43 -29.29
C LEU A 23 -4.63 15.69 -30.60
N SER A 24 -3.93 16.36 -31.50
CA SER A 24 -3.23 15.75 -32.62
C SER A 24 -2.15 14.79 -32.13
N LEU A 25 -1.77 13.82 -32.98
CA LEU A 25 -0.74 12.84 -32.65
C LEU A 25 0.60 13.51 -32.32
N GLU A 26 0.92 14.61 -33.01
CA GLU A 26 2.12 15.39 -32.75
C GLU A 26 2.06 16.08 -31.38
N ALA A 27 0.93 16.71 -31.04
CA ALA A 27 0.76 17.40 -29.76
C ALA A 27 0.69 16.42 -28.58
N GLU A 28 0.05 15.25 -28.76
CA GLU A 28 0.06 14.17 -27.78
C GLU A 28 1.50 13.73 -27.46
N MET A 29 2.27 13.36 -28.49
CA MET A 29 3.64 12.90 -28.28
C MET A 29 4.53 14.03 -27.75
N ALA A 30 4.29 15.26 -28.15
CA ALA A 30 4.98 16.43 -27.62
C ALA A 30 4.74 16.58 -26.11
N TRP A 31 3.50 16.44 -25.65
CA TRP A 31 3.14 16.48 -24.24
C TRP A 31 3.77 15.33 -23.45
N LEU A 32 3.71 14.10 -23.97
CA LEU A 32 4.35 12.93 -23.33
C LEU A 32 5.87 13.11 -23.16
N LYS A 33 6.56 13.69 -24.15
CA LYS A 33 7.99 14.00 -24.03
C LYS A 33 8.29 15.00 -22.91
N ILE A 34 7.41 15.98 -22.69
CA ILE A 34 7.53 16.93 -21.59
C ILE A 34 7.34 16.20 -20.25
N ILE A 35 6.31 15.34 -20.14
CA ILE A 35 6.08 14.51 -18.95
C ILE A 35 7.29 13.61 -18.64
N PHE A 36 7.92 13.01 -19.65
CA PHE A 36 9.13 12.22 -19.42
C PHE A 36 10.29 13.06 -18.89
N LYS A 37 10.46 14.30 -19.36
CA LYS A 37 11.49 15.21 -18.82
C LYS A 37 11.21 15.63 -17.37
N MET A 38 9.95 15.92 -17.06
CA MET A 38 9.48 16.20 -15.69
C MET A 38 9.77 15.01 -14.75
N HIS A 39 9.44 13.80 -15.20
CA HIS A 39 9.68 12.56 -14.47
C HIS A 39 11.18 12.34 -14.21
N LEU A 40 12.00 12.35 -15.27
CA LEU A 40 13.46 12.17 -15.17
C LEU A 40 14.16 13.22 -14.30
N SER A 41 13.53 14.38 -14.09
CA SER A 41 14.02 15.45 -13.20
C SER A 41 13.67 15.22 -11.72
N GLY A 42 13.11 14.05 -11.36
CA GLY A 42 12.74 13.71 -9.99
C GLY A 42 11.26 13.92 -9.69
N ASN A 43 10.38 13.71 -10.67
CA ASN A 43 8.94 14.02 -10.60
C ASN A 43 8.67 15.50 -10.31
N GLU A 44 9.43 16.37 -10.97
CA GLU A 44 9.20 17.82 -10.88
C GLU A 44 7.99 18.22 -11.73
N PRO A 45 7.02 19.00 -11.20
CA PRO A 45 5.79 19.32 -11.91
C PRO A 45 5.98 20.37 -13.00
N VAL A 46 7.14 21.02 -13.05
CA VAL A 46 7.46 22.11 -13.97
C VAL A 46 8.66 21.70 -14.81
N TYR A 47 8.55 21.93 -16.11
CA TYR A 47 9.65 21.77 -17.06
C TYR A 47 9.89 23.07 -17.82
N LYS A 48 11.14 23.55 -17.78
CA LYS A 48 11.56 24.78 -18.43
C LYS A 48 12.55 24.47 -19.53
N THR A 49 12.38 25.06 -20.70
CA THR A 49 13.30 24.88 -21.83
C THR A 49 13.32 26.09 -22.75
N SER A 50 14.40 26.26 -23.50
CA SER A 50 14.49 27.31 -24.53
C SER A 50 13.65 26.93 -25.75
N ALA A 51 13.28 27.90 -26.57
CA ALA A 51 12.55 27.64 -27.82
C ALA A 51 13.31 26.67 -28.75
N LYS A 52 14.65 26.77 -28.79
CA LYS A 52 15.49 25.85 -29.55
C LYS A 52 15.55 24.45 -28.92
N GLY A 53 15.62 24.37 -27.59
CA GLY A 53 15.56 23.10 -26.86
C GLY A 53 14.25 22.36 -27.09
N LEU A 54 13.14 23.09 -27.22
CA LEU A 54 11.83 22.54 -27.52
C LEU A 54 11.75 21.93 -28.92
N GLN A 55 12.24 22.66 -29.94
CA GLN A 55 12.36 22.14 -31.32
C GLN A 55 13.18 20.85 -31.37
N ILE A 56 14.29 20.78 -30.63
CA ILE A 56 15.13 19.58 -30.55
C ILE A 56 14.38 18.43 -29.86
N LEU A 57 13.70 18.70 -28.75
CA LEU A 57 12.94 17.69 -28.00
C LEU A 57 11.83 17.08 -28.86
N TRP A 58 11.05 17.94 -29.52
CA TRP A 58 9.92 17.52 -30.35
C TRP A 58 10.34 17.05 -31.74
N LYS A 59 11.56 17.38 -32.18
CA LYS A 59 12.10 17.08 -33.52
C LYS A 59 11.27 17.75 -34.63
N CYS A 60 10.96 19.02 -34.44
CA CYS A 60 10.12 19.78 -35.37
C CYS A 60 10.68 21.20 -35.62
N THR A 61 10.11 21.88 -36.62
CA THR A 61 10.43 23.26 -36.95
C THR A 61 9.83 24.23 -35.94
N ALA A 62 10.30 25.49 -35.93
CA ALA A 62 9.76 26.52 -35.04
C ALA A 62 8.25 26.76 -35.24
N GLY A 63 7.78 26.77 -36.50
CA GLY A 63 6.36 26.91 -36.82
C GLY A 63 5.52 25.76 -36.26
N LYS A 64 5.98 24.52 -36.46
CA LYS A 64 5.26 23.35 -35.93
C LYS A 64 5.25 23.30 -34.40
N ALA A 65 6.34 23.74 -33.77
CA ALA A 65 6.38 23.88 -32.31
C ALA A 65 5.35 24.91 -31.80
N ALA A 66 5.15 26.02 -32.50
CA ALA A 66 4.14 27.01 -32.15
C ALA A 66 2.72 26.43 -32.27
N GLU A 67 2.40 25.73 -33.37
CA GLU A 67 1.10 25.05 -33.53
C GLU A 67 0.80 24.08 -32.38
N ILE A 68 1.80 23.30 -31.97
CA ILE A 68 1.64 22.36 -30.84
C ILE A 68 1.39 23.11 -29.53
N ILE A 69 2.10 24.21 -29.27
CA ILE A 69 1.91 25.01 -28.06
C ILE A 69 0.50 25.59 -28.02
N ASP A 70 0.04 26.15 -29.15
CA ASP A 70 -1.30 26.70 -29.28
C ASP A 70 -2.36 25.62 -29.02
N GLU A 71 -2.19 24.43 -29.59
CA GLU A 71 -3.10 23.31 -29.40
C GLU A 71 -3.17 22.85 -27.93
N LEU A 72 -2.02 22.75 -27.25
CA LEU A 72 -1.95 22.41 -25.83
C LEU A 72 -2.62 23.47 -24.95
N SER A 73 -2.51 24.75 -25.33
CA SER A 73 -3.12 25.89 -24.65
C SER A 73 -4.64 25.90 -24.84
N ILE A 74 -5.11 25.78 -26.09
CA ILE A 74 -6.54 25.76 -26.46
C ILE A 74 -7.27 24.64 -25.72
N ASN A 75 -6.68 23.45 -25.67
CA ASN A 75 -7.27 22.29 -24.99
C ASN A 75 -7.05 22.30 -23.47
N ASN A 76 -6.39 23.32 -22.91
CA ASN A 76 -6.12 23.46 -21.48
C ASN A 76 -5.44 22.21 -20.87
N ILE A 77 -4.47 21.63 -21.58
CA ILE A 77 -3.78 20.41 -21.15
C ILE A 77 -2.84 20.70 -19.97
N CYS A 78 -2.08 21.79 -20.09
CA CYS A 78 -1.10 22.22 -19.09
C CYS A 78 -1.07 23.75 -18.99
N ALA A 79 -0.50 24.28 -17.91
CA ALA A 79 -0.22 25.70 -17.83
C ALA A 79 1.10 25.99 -18.55
N ILE A 80 1.09 26.97 -19.45
CA ILE A 80 2.23 27.37 -20.27
C ILE A 80 2.53 28.83 -19.94
N GLU A 81 3.78 29.12 -19.61
CA GLU A 81 4.26 30.48 -19.36
C GLU A 81 5.46 30.77 -20.26
N ASP A 82 5.43 31.93 -20.92
CA ASP A 82 6.55 32.44 -21.68
C ASP A 82 7.63 32.96 -20.73
N ILE A 83 8.84 32.43 -20.88
CA ILE A 83 10.03 32.89 -20.18
C ILE A 83 11.00 33.50 -21.19
N ARG A 84 11.98 34.27 -20.72
CA ARG A 84 12.93 34.98 -21.60
C ARG A 84 13.66 33.99 -22.53
N GLY A 85 13.20 33.88 -23.78
CA GLY A 85 13.75 32.98 -24.81
C GLY A 85 13.28 31.52 -24.75
N GLY A 86 12.17 31.21 -24.06
CA GLY A 86 11.68 29.84 -23.93
C GLY A 86 10.31 29.72 -23.28
N TYR A 87 10.01 28.51 -22.81
CA TYR A 87 8.71 28.15 -22.25
C TYR A 87 8.86 27.39 -20.94
N SER A 88 7.89 27.60 -20.05
CA SER A 88 7.70 26.85 -18.81
C SER A 88 6.37 26.13 -18.88
N PHE A 89 6.40 24.79 -18.80
CA PHE A 89 5.23 23.93 -18.80
C PHE A 89 4.98 23.42 -17.40
N THR A 90 3.73 23.45 -16.93
CA THR A 90 3.35 22.92 -15.61
C THR A 90 2.29 21.84 -15.75
N SER A 91 2.63 20.63 -15.29
CA SER A 91 1.68 19.52 -15.20
C SER A 91 0.81 19.63 -13.96
N ARG A 92 -0.50 19.82 -14.17
CA ARG A 92 -1.50 19.87 -13.10
C ARG A 92 -1.46 18.62 -12.22
N ARG A 93 -1.24 17.45 -12.83
CA ARG A 93 -1.20 16.16 -12.12
C ARG A 93 0.02 16.07 -11.21
N LEU A 94 1.22 16.28 -11.76
CA LEU A 94 2.45 16.22 -10.98
C LEU A 94 2.45 17.27 -9.85
N GLN A 95 1.82 18.42 -10.08
CA GLN A 95 1.67 19.45 -9.04
C GLN A 95 0.84 18.92 -7.85
N ARG A 96 -0.28 18.24 -8.12
CA ARG A 96 -1.09 17.60 -7.06
C ARG A 96 -0.29 16.53 -6.32
N GLU A 97 0.42 15.66 -7.03
CA GLU A 97 1.25 14.62 -6.41
C GLU A 97 2.35 15.21 -5.52
N LYS A 98 3.02 16.27 -5.98
CA LYS A 98 4.03 17.00 -5.18
C LYS A 98 3.41 17.62 -3.94
N ASN A 99 2.24 18.25 -4.05
CA ASN A 99 1.53 18.83 -2.91
C ASN A 99 1.15 17.75 -1.88
N ILE A 100 0.64 16.60 -2.33
CA ILE A 100 0.31 15.45 -1.47
C ILE A 100 1.58 14.93 -0.78
N SER A 101 2.66 14.74 -1.53
CA SER A 101 3.96 14.29 -0.99
C SER A 101 4.51 15.25 0.06
N GLN A 102 4.48 16.55 -0.22
CA GLN A 102 4.90 17.58 0.74
C GLN A 102 4.03 17.58 1.99
N THR A 103 2.72 17.43 1.84
CA THR A 103 1.77 17.37 2.97
C THR A 103 2.07 16.17 3.85
N ARG A 104 2.27 14.99 3.25
CA ARG A 104 2.68 13.76 3.96
C ARG A 104 4.02 13.93 4.65
N SER A 105 5.01 14.53 3.99
CA SER A 105 6.34 14.79 4.56
C SER A 105 6.27 15.75 5.75
N LYS A 106 5.50 16.84 5.65
CA LYS A 106 5.29 17.79 6.75
C LYS A 106 4.59 17.13 7.94
N ALA A 107 3.55 16.33 7.69
CA ALA A 107 2.85 15.59 8.74
C ALA A 107 3.76 14.58 9.44
N ALA A 108 4.61 13.87 8.68
CA ALA A 108 5.60 12.95 9.24
C ALA A 108 6.63 13.67 10.12
N LYS A 109 7.18 14.80 9.66
CA LYS A 109 8.10 15.62 10.45
C LYS A 109 7.47 16.15 11.73
N LYS A 110 6.21 16.59 11.68
CA LYS A 110 5.49 17.03 12.88
C LYS A 110 5.38 15.92 13.92
N ARG A 111 5.12 14.68 13.51
CA ARG A 111 5.08 13.52 14.43
C ARG A 111 6.44 13.23 15.04
N TYR A 112 7.50 13.31 14.26
CA TYR A 112 8.87 13.15 14.74
C TYR A 112 9.22 14.19 15.81
N ASN A 113 8.96 15.47 15.54
CA ASN A 113 9.24 16.55 16.49
C ASN A 113 8.42 16.43 17.79
N ILE A 114 7.16 15.97 17.71
CA ILE A 114 6.34 15.71 18.91
C ILE A 114 6.92 14.56 19.75
N ALA A 115 7.46 13.51 19.11
CA ALA A 115 8.13 12.43 19.83
C ALA A 115 9.42 12.91 20.51
N GLU A 116 10.17 13.79 19.85
CA GLU A 116 11.41 14.39 20.36
C GLU A 116 11.17 15.38 21.52
N GLU A 117 10.11 16.20 21.46
CA GLU A 117 9.72 17.09 22.57
C GLU A 117 9.21 16.31 23.80
N ASN A 118 8.53 15.19 23.61
CA ASN A 118 8.05 14.35 24.71
C ASN A 118 9.17 13.53 25.38
N THR A 119 10.21 13.12 24.65
CA THR A 119 11.39 12.48 25.26
C THR A 119 12.25 13.48 26.02
N THR A 120 12.27 14.75 25.59
CA THR A 120 13.06 15.80 26.27
C THR A 120 12.39 16.31 27.56
N THR A 121 11.07 16.23 27.68
CA THR A 121 10.33 16.66 28.88
C THR A 121 10.29 15.63 30.02
N LEU A 122 10.55 14.34 29.76
CA LEU A 122 10.63 13.30 30.80
C LEU A 122 12.00 13.22 31.50
N ASN A 123 13.05 13.84 30.95
CA ASN A 123 14.40 13.80 31.51
C ASN A 123 14.73 15.00 32.44
N LYS A 124 13.73 15.72 32.93
CA LYS A 124 13.94 16.88 33.80
C LYS A 124 13.00 16.93 35.01
N THR A 125 12.93 15.85 35.78
CA THR A 125 12.60 15.97 37.21
C THR A 125 13.50 15.07 38.06
N ALA A 126 14.06 15.69 39.08
CA ALA A 126 15.22 15.25 39.82
C ALA A 126 14.99 14.00 40.69
N ALA A 127 16.07 13.24 40.85
CA ALA A 127 16.26 12.24 41.89
C ALA A 127 15.83 12.76 43.27
N LYS A 128 14.95 12.02 43.97
CA LYS A 128 14.93 11.90 45.44
C LYS A 128 13.89 10.89 45.99
N VAL A 129 14.42 9.86 46.69
CA VAL A 129 13.87 9.09 47.86
C VAL A 129 12.62 8.21 47.58
N LEU A 130 12.49 6.92 47.97
CA LEU A 130 12.72 6.24 49.25
C LEU A 130 12.88 4.71 49.10
N GLN A 131 13.45 4.11 50.15
CA GLN A 131 13.97 2.75 50.34
C GLN A 131 12.92 1.64 50.56
N ASN A 132 13.40 0.41 50.27
CA ASN A 132 13.21 -0.91 50.91
C ASN A 132 11.80 -1.49 51.17
N THR A 133 11.62 -2.73 50.72
CA THR A 133 11.51 -3.91 51.62
C THR A 133 11.96 -5.17 50.89
N ASP A 134 12.86 -5.91 51.55
CA ASP A 134 13.39 -7.23 51.21
C ASP A 134 12.32 -8.33 51.30
N ILE A 135 12.35 -9.31 50.38
CA ILE A 135 12.00 -10.72 50.65
C ILE A 135 12.90 -11.60 49.77
N ASP A 136 13.83 -12.31 50.41
CA ASP A 136 14.60 -13.42 49.87
C ASP A 136 13.71 -14.64 49.55
N ASN A 137 14.06 -15.39 48.50
CA ASN A 137 14.14 -16.85 48.55
C ASN A 137 14.85 -17.40 47.29
N ASP A 138 16.00 -18.02 47.53
CA ASP A 138 16.71 -18.93 46.64
C ASP A 138 15.80 -20.06 46.13
N ILE A 139 16.08 -20.54 44.91
CA ILE A 139 16.18 -21.97 44.55
C ILE A 139 16.92 -22.04 43.20
N ASP A 140 18.12 -22.59 43.24
CA ASP A 140 18.82 -23.18 42.09
C ASP A 140 18.01 -24.38 41.58
N ASN A 141 17.82 -24.49 40.26
CA ASN A 141 17.84 -25.80 39.61
C ASN A 141 18.10 -25.65 38.10
N ASP A 142 19.29 -26.10 37.70
CA ASP A 142 19.60 -26.49 36.32
C ASP A 142 18.65 -27.61 35.86
N ASN A 143 18.15 -27.49 34.62
CA ASN A 143 18.01 -28.65 33.75
C ASN A 143 17.86 -28.17 32.30
N ASP A 144 18.96 -28.32 31.57
CA ASP A 144 18.99 -28.49 30.12
C ASP A 144 17.95 -29.52 29.68
N ILE A 145 17.13 -29.16 28.68
CA ILE A 145 16.69 -30.11 27.66
C ILE A 145 16.79 -29.39 26.31
N ASP A 146 17.89 -29.70 25.62
CA ASP A 146 18.05 -29.55 24.18
C ASP A 146 16.97 -30.33 23.44
N ILE A 147 16.18 -29.63 22.62
CA ILE A 147 15.56 -30.24 21.44
C ILE A 147 15.85 -29.35 20.24
N GLU A 148 16.85 -29.77 19.49
CA GLU A 148 17.17 -29.32 18.14
C GLU A 148 15.95 -29.50 17.23
N VAL A 149 15.44 -28.40 16.67
CA VAL A 149 14.67 -28.44 15.43
C VAL A 149 15.29 -27.41 14.48
N GLU A 150 16.11 -27.92 13.56
CA GLU A 150 16.61 -27.18 12.41
C GLU A 150 15.43 -26.58 11.61
N ILE A 151 15.29 -25.26 11.66
CA ILE A 151 14.59 -24.51 10.62
C ILE A 151 15.64 -23.68 9.92
N LYS A 152 16.00 -24.08 8.69
CA LYS A 152 16.91 -23.35 7.82
C LYS A 152 16.34 -21.95 7.57
N THR A 153 16.95 -20.93 8.18
CA THR A 153 16.72 -19.52 7.86
C THR A 153 17.85 -19.03 6.97
N ASP A 154 17.67 -19.17 5.66
CA ASP A 154 18.47 -18.40 4.69
C ASP A 154 17.91 -16.98 4.64
N PHE A 155 18.41 -16.10 5.50
CA PHE A 155 18.27 -14.65 5.32
C PHE A 155 19.66 -14.02 5.43
N ASP A 156 20.26 -13.87 4.26
CA ASP A 156 21.49 -13.12 4.02
C ASP A 156 21.32 -11.65 4.46
N GLY A 157 22.35 -11.15 5.12
CA GLY A 157 22.28 -10.01 6.01
C GLY A 157 22.23 -8.65 5.31
N LYS A 158 21.65 -7.68 6.02
CA LYS A 158 22.31 -6.39 6.30
C LYS A 158 21.92 -5.88 7.67
N GLU A 159 22.92 -5.84 8.54
CA GLU A 159 22.89 -5.27 9.87
C GLU A 159 22.69 -3.74 9.81
N GLY A 160 21.83 -3.26 10.70
CA GLY A 160 21.63 -1.86 11.01
C GLY A 160 20.88 -1.78 12.32
N MET A 161 21.62 -1.68 13.43
CA MET A 161 21.12 -1.44 14.78
C MET A 161 20.17 -0.23 14.80
N GLY A 162 18.88 -0.52 14.99
CA GLY A 162 17.90 0.39 15.57
C GLY A 162 17.02 -0.48 16.45
N GLU A 163 16.91 -0.16 17.73
CA GLU A 163 16.04 -0.89 18.67
C GLU A 163 14.65 -1.05 18.05
N LYS A 164 14.27 -2.30 17.78
CA LYS A 164 12.97 -2.62 17.20
C LYS A 164 11.90 -2.15 18.18
N PRO A 165 10.86 -1.43 17.71
CA PRO A 165 9.73 -1.10 18.58
C PRO A 165 9.16 -2.40 19.14
N THR A 166 9.09 -2.49 20.47
CA THR A 166 8.56 -3.66 21.17
C THR A 166 7.07 -3.75 20.91
N VAL A 167 6.68 -4.67 20.02
CA VAL A 167 5.27 -4.99 19.75
C VAL A 167 4.69 -5.63 21.01
N VAL A 168 3.65 -5.02 21.58
CA VAL A 168 2.99 -5.52 22.79
C VAL A 168 1.87 -6.47 22.38
N LEU A 169 2.04 -7.76 22.68
CA LEU A 169 1.00 -8.75 22.46
C LEU A 169 -0.17 -8.51 23.44
N PRO A 170 -1.43 -8.51 22.97
CA PRO A 170 -2.60 -8.26 23.83
C PRO A 170 -2.86 -9.37 24.86
N TYR A 171 -2.26 -10.55 24.68
CA TYR A 171 -2.39 -11.67 25.58
C TYR A 171 -1.00 -12.22 25.94
N PRO A 172 -0.66 -12.41 27.23
CA PRO A 172 0.66 -12.86 27.68
C PRO A 172 0.89 -14.37 27.46
N SER A 173 -0.04 -15.07 26.82
CA SER A 173 0.02 -16.51 26.60
C SER A 173 0.93 -16.87 25.42
N ALA A 174 1.86 -17.80 25.65
CA ALA A 174 2.75 -18.36 24.62
C ALA A 174 1.98 -18.95 23.43
N GLU A 175 0.79 -19.53 23.67
CA GLU A 175 -0.02 -20.10 22.61
C GLU A 175 -0.53 -19.03 21.65
N PHE A 176 -0.94 -17.87 22.16
CA PHE A 176 -1.34 -16.75 21.30
C PHE A 176 -0.17 -16.23 20.44
N ALA A 177 1.02 -16.11 21.04
CA ALA A 177 2.22 -15.68 20.31
C ALA A 177 2.54 -16.62 19.14
N ARG A 178 2.41 -17.94 19.34
CA ARG A 178 2.61 -18.95 18.31
C ARG A 178 1.58 -18.82 17.18
N GLN A 179 0.30 -18.66 17.52
CA GLN A 179 -0.77 -18.49 16.52
C GLN A 179 -0.62 -17.18 15.73
N TRP A 180 -0.15 -16.12 16.38
CA TRP A 180 0.13 -14.85 15.72
C TRP A 180 1.30 -14.95 14.73
N GLN A 181 2.36 -15.68 15.10
CA GLN A 181 3.47 -15.96 14.17
C GLN A 181 3.00 -16.77 12.96
N LEU A 182 2.17 -17.80 13.17
CA LEU A 182 1.58 -18.60 12.09
C LEU A 182 0.77 -17.72 11.13
N TRP A 183 -0.02 -16.78 11.64
CA TRP A 183 -0.75 -15.81 10.83
C TRP A 183 0.17 -14.90 10.00
N LYS A 184 1.28 -14.42 10.58
CA LYS A 184 2.28 -13.61 9.86
C LYS A 184 2.92 -14.41 8.71
N THR A 185 3.31 -15.66 8.96
CA THR A 185 3.85 -16.56 7.93
C THR A 185 2.84 -16.82 6.82
N TYR A 186 1.58 -17.11 7.17
CA TYR A 186 0.49 -17.29 6.21
C TYR A 186 0.29 -16.06 5.32
N ARG A 187 0.23 -14.85 5.92
CA ARG A 187 0.09 -13.59 5.18
C ARG A 187 1.26 -13.31 4.23
N HIS A 188 2.47 -13.66 4.64
CA HIS A 188 3.65 -13.54 3.79
C HIS A 188 3.57 -14.50 2.60
N ASN A 189 3.31 -15.78 2.86
CA ASN A 189 3.37 -16.84 1.84
C ASN A 189 2.21 -16.76 0.84
N GLU A 190 0.97 -16.58 1.31
CA GLU A 190 -0.24 -16.67 0.47
C GLU A 190 -0.63 -15.32 -0.16
N HIS A 191 -0.20 -14.21 0.43
CA HIS A 191 -0.61 -12.88 -0.01
C HIS A 191 0.55 -11.93 -0.29
N SER A 192 1.81 -12.37 -0.15
CA SER A 192 3.00 -11.52 -0.27
C SER A 192 2.90 -10.25 0.57
N GLN A 193 2.18 -10.30 1.71
CA GLN A 193 1.89 -9.14 2.53
C GLN A 193 2.57 -9.24 3.90
N ASN A 194 3.47 -8.30 4.16
CA ASN A 194 4.12 -8.14 5.46
C ASN A 194 3.61 -6.90 6.18
N TYR A 195 3.63 -6.93 7.51
CA TYR A 195 3.49 -5.72 8.31
C TYR A 195 4.76 -4.89 8.14
N GLN A 196 4.62 -3.72 7.51
CA GLN A 196 5.76 -2.87 7.15
C GLN A 196 6.33 -2.11 8.35
N SER A 197 5.53 -1.95 9.40
CA SER A 197 5.93 -1.24 10.61
C SER A 197 5.31 -1.87 11.86
N ALA A 198 5.93 -1.65 13.02
CA ALA A 198 5.40 -2.12 14.30
C ALA A 198 4.01 -1.54 14.61
N GLU A 199 3.70 -0.32 14.16
CA GLU A 199 2.36 0.24 14.33
C GLU A 199 1.31 -0.49 13.50
N SER A 200 1.68 -0.98 12.31
CA SER A 200 0.77 -1.78 11.48
C SER A 200 0.48 -3.15 12.10
N GLU A 201 1.48 -3.75 12.77
CA GLU A 201 1.30 -4.97 13.55
C GLU A 201 0.44 -4.70 14.78
N GLN A 202 0.69 -3.61 15.51
CA GLN A 202 -0.10 -3.23 16.68
C GLN A 202 -1.55 -2.91 16.32
N ALA A 203 -1.80 -2.24 15.20
CA ALA A 203 -3.16 -1.95 14.72
C ALA A 203 -3.93 -3.24 14.40
N ALA A 204 -3.26 -4.23 13.81
CA ALA A 204 -3.87 -5.53 13.53
C ALA A 204 -4.15 -6.32 14.82
N LEU A 205 -3.26 -6.24 15.83
CA LEU A 205 -3.49 -6.82 17.15
C LEU A 205 -4.67 -6.15 17.88
N VAL A 206 -4.78 -4.81 17.82
CA VAL A 206 -5.93 -4.08 18.38
C VAL A 206 -7.23 -4.46 17.67
N GLN A 207 -7.20 -4.56 16.34
CA GLN A 207 -8.34 -5.01 15.56
C GLN A 207 -8.76 -6.44 15.95
N LEU A 208 -7.80 -7.35 16.11
CA LEU A 208 -8.06 -8.71 16.56
C LEU A 208 -8.68 -8.74 17.96
N THR A 209 -8.16 -7.95 18.90
CA THR A 209 -8.70 -7.84 20.27
C THR A 209 -10.14 -7.32 20.26
N ASN A 210 -10.43 -6.32 19.43
CA ASN A 210 -11.78 -5.79 19.27
C ASN A 210 -12.75 -6.84 18.70
N LEU A 211 -12.34 -7.56 17.65
CA LEU A 211 -13.13 -8.64 17.05
C LEU A 211 -13.35 -9.81 18.01
N ALA A 212 -12.35 -10.09 18.85
CA ALA A 212 -12.39 -11.14 19.85
C ALA A 212 -13.11 -10.73 21.15
N GLN A 213 -13.59 -9.48 21.24
CA GLN A 213 -14.21 -8.92 22.46
C GLN A 213 -13.33 -9.11 23.71
N GLY A 214 -12.00 -9.01 23.54
CA GLY A 214 -11.03 -9.20 24.62
C GLY A 214 -10.81 -10.65 25.09
N LYS A 215 -11.39 -11.65 24.41
CA LYS A 215 -11.21 -13.07 24.74
C LYS A 215 -10.12 -13.72 23.89
N GLN A 216 -9.07 -14.22 24.53
CA GLN A 216 -7.95 -14.89 23.85
C GLN A 216 -8.39 -16.08 22.98
N THR A 217 -9.31 -16.91 23.46
CA THR A 217 -9.80 -18.10 22.74
C THR A 217 -10.51 -17.72 21.44
N THR A 218 -11.29 -16.64 21.47
CA THR A 218 -11.98 -16.10 20.29
C THR A 218 -10.99 -15.52 19.29
N ALA A 219 -9.94 -14.83 19.76
CA ALA A 219 -8.87 -14.31 18.91
C ALA A 219 -8.14 -15.43 18.14
N ILE A 220 -7.78 -16.52 18.84
CA ILE A 220 -7.14 -17.69 18.22
C ILE A 220 -8.08 -18.32 17.18
N ALA A 221 -9.37 -18.48 17.51
CA ALA A 221 -10.35 -19.04 16.58
C ALA A 221 -10.56 -18.16 15.33
N ILE A 222 -10.47 -16.82 15.45
CA ILE A 222 -10.52 -15.90 14.30
C ILE A 222 -9.31 -16.12 13.39
N LEU A 223 -8.11 -16.27 13.96
CA LEU A 223 -6.89 -16.55 13.19
C LEU A 223 -7.03 -17.87 12.40
N HIS A 224 -7.47 -18.94 13.07
CA HIS A 224 -7.72 -20.22 12.42
C HIS A 224 -8.77 -20.13 11.30
N GLN A 225 -9.87 -19.38 11.53
CA GLN A 225 -10.90 -19.18 10.52
C GLN A 225 -10.34 -18.47 9.28
N SER A 226 -9.60 -17.37 9.47
CA SER A 226 -9.02 -16.62 8.35
C SER A 226 -8.02 -17.46 7.55
N ILE A 227 -7.16 -18.24 8.24
CA ILE A 227 -6.22 -19.16 7.57
C ILE A 227 -6.98 -20.24 6.80
N SER A 228 -7.96 -20.89 7.44
CA SER A 228 -8.76 -21.96 6.82
C SER A 228 -9.55 -21.49 5.60
N LYS A 229 -10.00 -20.22 5.60
CA LYS A 229 -10.81 -19.64 4.52
C LYS A 229 -9.99 -18.93 3.44
N GLY A 230 -8.67 -18.84 3.57
CA GLY A 230 -7.85 -18.16 2.57
C GLY A 230 -7.99 -16.64 2.61
N TRP A 231 -8.30 -16.05 3.78
CA TRP A 231 -8.68 -14.64 3.89
C TRP A 231 -7.48 -13.74 4.18
N LYS A 232 -7.45 -12.61 3.44
CA LYS A 232 -6.46 -11.54 3.59
C LYS A 232 -6.58 -10.76 4.91
N GLY A 233 -7.74 -10.81 5.56
CA GLY A 233 -8.08 -10.03 6.75
C GLY A 233 -8.67 -10.86 7.89
N LEU A 234 -8.82 -10.22 9.04
CA LEU A 234 -9.41 -10.80 10.26
C LEU A 234 -10.88 -10.38 10.33
N PHE A 235 -11.76 -11.33 10.58
CA PHE A 235 -13.20 -11.12 10.64
C PHE A 235 -13.79 -11.78 11.88
N GLU A 236 -14.92 -11.26 12.36
CA GLU A 236 -15.62 -11.82 13.51
C GLU A 236 -16.15 -13.23 13.20
N ILE A 237 -16.03 -14.12 14.20
CA ILE A 237 -16.69 -15.42 14.13
C ILE A 237 -18.18 -15.17 14.32
N LYS A 238 -18.96 -15.32 13.25
CA LYS A 238 -20.41 -15.32 13.37
C LYS A 238 -20.82 -16.47 14.29
N PRO A 239 -21.61 -16.22 15.36
CA PRO A 239 -22.22 -17.32 16.10
C PRO A 239 -23.03 -18.13 15.10
N GLN A 240 -22.84 -19.43 15.13
CA GLN A 240 -23.52 -20.37 14.24
C GLN A 240 -25.01 -20.42 14.66
N GLY A 241 -25.76 -19.39 14.29
CA GLY A 241 -27.21 -19.34 14.41
C GLY A 241 -27.82 -20.21 13.33
N ASN A 242 -28.36 -21.35 13.76
CA ASN A 242 -29.33 -22.20 13.04
C ASN A 242 -28.93 -22.65 11.63
N ALA A 243 -28.31 -23.83 11.58
CA ALA A 243 -28.59 -24.78 10.51
C ALA A 243 -30.11 -25.01 10.45
N GLY A 244 -30.78 -24.47 9.42
CA GLY A 244 -32.22 -24.67 9.25
C GLY A 244 -32.98 -23.56 8.54
N LYS A 245 -32.48 -23.03 7.43
CA LYS A 245 -33.34 -22.61 6.31
C LYS A 245 -32.68 -23.03 5.01
N GLU A 246 -33.25 -24.04 4.38
CA GLU A 246 -32.92 -24.49 3.03
C GLU A 246 -32.89 -23.30 2.07
N PRO A 247 -31.90 -23.21 1.16
CA PRO A 247 -31.94 -22.21 0.12
C PRO A 247 -33.15 -22.48 -0.77
N ALA A 248 -34.04 -21.49 -0.86
CA ALA A 248 -35.17 -21.50 -1.77
C ALA A 248 -34.70 -21.91 -3.18
N SER A 249 -35.21 -23.06 -3.61
CA SER A 249 -35.14 -23.68 -4.92
C SER A 249 -34.79 -22.72 -6.07
N LYS A 250 -33.70 -23.03 -6.77
CA LYS A 250 -33.43 -22.51 -8.12
C LYS A 250 -34.69 -22.71 -8.97
N SER A 251 -35.23 -21.61 -9.49
CA SER A 251 -36.31 -21.64 -10.47
C SER A 251 -35.95 -22.63 -11.60
N LYS A 252 -36.68 -23.74 -11.70
CA LYS A 252 -36.69 -24.58 -12.90
C LYS A 252 -37.07 -23.67 -14.07
N VAL A 253 -36.11 -23.31 -14.91
CA VAL A 253 -36.40 -22.70 -16.21
C VAL A 253 -37.20 -23.74 -16.99
N LYS A 254 -38.52 -23.53 -17.10
CA LYS A 254 -39.39 -24.34 -17.95
C LYS A 254 -39.14 -23.90 -19.39
N TYR A 255 -38.32 -24.66 -20.12
CA TYR A 255 -38.24 -24.52 -21.57
C TYR A 255 -39.59 -24.83 -22.21
N SER A 256 -40.01 -24.02 -23.19
CA SER A 256 -41.24 -24.27 -23.94
C SER A 256 -41.15 -25.62 -24.66
N ASP A 257 -42.30 -26.25 -24.87
CA ASP A 257 -42.33 -27.58 -25.48
C ASP A 257 -41.85 -27.58 -26.94
N ASP A 258 -41.91 -26.43 -27.62
CA ASP A 258 -41.29 -26.23 -28.93
C ASP A 258 -39.76 -26.33 -28.89
N PHE A 259 -39.13 -25.81 -27.84
CA PHE A 259 -37.68 -25.91 -27.69
C PHE A 259 -37.25 -27.36 -27.44
N LYS A 260 -38.01 -28.11 -26.63
CA LYS A 260 -37.74 -29.53 -26.39
C LYS A 260 -37.89 -30.38 -27.65
N ARG A 261 -38.94 -30.12 -28.46
CA ARG A 261 -39.16 -30.81 -29.74
C ARG A 261 -38.01 -30.56 -30.72
N LYS A 262 -37.54 -29.32 -30.83
CA LYS A 262 -36.46 -28.95 -31.76
C LYS A 262 -35.12 -29.58 -31.40
N ILE A 263 -34.85 -29.78 -30.11
CA ILE A 263 -33.66 -30.52 -29.65
C ILE A 263 -33.80 -32.02 -29.93
N ALA A 264 -34.96 -32.62 -29.65
CA ALA A 264 -35.20 -34.04 -29.90
C ALA A 264 -35.06 -34.40 -31.39
N GLN A 265 -35.56 -33.54 -32.28
CA GLN A 265 -35.50 -33.76 -33.72
C GLN A 265 -34.07 -33.70 -34.27
N ARG A 266 -33.20 -32.88 -33.66
CA ARG A 266 -31.78 -32.77 -34.04
C ARG A 266 -30.92 -33.93 -33.57
N LEU A 267 -31.33 -34.62 -32.51
CA LEU A 267 -30.64 -35.79 -31.95
C LEU A 267 -30.95 -37.09 -32.70
N GLN A 268 -32.03 -37.14 -33.48
CA GLN A 268 -32.42 -38.32 -34.26
C GLN A 268 -31.94 -38.27 -35.72
N SER A 269 -31.45 -37.13 -36.20
CA SER A 269 -30.99 -36.93 -37.57
C SER A 269 -29.46 -36.79 -37.69
N GLY A 270 -28.72 -37.33 -36.73
CA GLY A 270 -27.25 -37.33 -36.68
C GLY A 270 -26.72 -38.74 -36.44
#